data_AF-A0A1L7VM54-F1
#
_entry.id   AF-A0A1L7VM54-F1
#
_cell.length_a   1.000
_cell.length_b   1.000
_cell.length_c   1.000
_cell.angle_alpha   90.00
_cell.angle_beta   90.00
_cell.angle_gamma   90.00
#
_symmetry.space_group_name_H-M   'P 1'
#
loop_
_entity.id
_entity.type
_entity.pdbx_description
1 polymer ?
#
loop_
_entity_poly.entity_id
_entity_poly.type
_entity_poly.pdbx_seq_one_letter_code
_entity_poly.pdbx_strand_id
1 'polypeptide(L)'
;MISVPNDSSALSGLDPIAKRRRIAEGLWGLQLQSTSRVDQLRAYFEHFQDQAGQLNVSMDDVFTAAEILKESPDSTRQNLRNTIISALGHGRGIRNTTTSQIQRGNGASVPQDITTRDSEIEEIIVATLRVMLAVNINLDSRTVFLATPGLNWGESQSLTSFLKETFPKHAYDDEPHTPFMVSRLRARYLEDHADVQLEWTHHLPDHLMLNIGSQTKTLRVFDLVSLLEITYEVMKNEPWDTSVEDSLKRGCCTPAFLYETLQTIRLLFPPQDQQWLDRKIDFNSRWCRWRGNDVRLVDRRISAPLKCHHGETVYERPLTTRRELFERYPHWAVRLHSLYAESEDPAPVSRPGRWAQRKRSPRHTFWLTFIALVAAALFGIVATIIGAVQVWISWCQWKGQGSSIC
;
A
#
# COMPACT_ATOMS: atom_id res chain seq x y z
N MET A 1 -14.34 23.70 43.54
CA MET A 1 -12.94 23.38 43.25
C MET A 1 -12.82 21.86 43.21
N ILE A 2 -12.92 21.29 42.01
CA ILE A 2 -12.90 19.84 41.79
C ILE A 2 -11.52 19.52 41.22
N SER A 3 -10.77 18.73 41.96
CA SER A 3 -9.44 18.23 41.62
C SER A 3 -9.53 17.26 40.44
N VAL A 4 -8.83 17.60 39.35
CA VAL A 4 -8.61 16.72 38.20
C VAL A 4 -7.56 15.66 38.58
N PRO A 5 -7.79 14.36 38.38
CA PRO A 5 -6.79 13.34 38.66
C PRO A 5 -5.69 13.31 37.60
N ASN A 6 -4.51 12.91 38.03
CA ASN A 6 -3.26 12.95 37.31
C ASN A 6 -3.07 11.62 36.53
N ASP A 7 -3.52 11.56 35.27
CA ASP A 7 -3.70 10.31 34.47
C ASP A 7 -2.42 9.72 33.83
N SER A 8 -1.24 10.25 34.17
CA SER A 8 0.02 9.85 33.53
C SER A 8 0.55 8.45 33.86
N SER A 9 -0.14 7.69 34.71
CA SER A 9 0.20 6.30 35.09
C SER A 9 -0.83 5.26 34.66
N ALA A 10 -1.90 5.66 33.95
CA ALA A 10 -3.09 4.82 33.77
C ALA A 10 -3.04 3.80 32.60
N LEU A 11 -2.08 3.90 31.67
CA LEU A 11 -2.11 3.08 30.43
C LEU A 11 -1.46 1.70 30.54
N SER A 12 -0.67 1.43 31.57
CA SER A 12 -0.08 0.11 31.82
C SER A 12 -1.07 -0.90 32.40
N GLY A 13 -2.28 -0.46 32.78
CA GLY A 13 -3.32 -1.32 33.38
C GLY A 13 -4.68 -1.31 32.66
N LEU A 14 -4.82 -0.60 31.54
CA LEU A 14 -6.08 -0.55 30.78
C LEU A 14 -6.28 -1.81 29.93
N ASP A 15 -7.51 -2.32 29.90
CA ASP A 15 -7.95 -3.37 28.96
C ASP A 15 -7.58 -2.98 27.51
N PRO A 16 -6.99 -3.89 26.70
CA PRO A 16 -6.65 -3.62 25.31
C PRO A 16 -7.75 -2.93 24.49
N ILE A 17 -9.02 -3.24 24.74
CA ILE A 17 -10.16 -2.60 24.06
C ILE A 17 -10.30 -1.13 24.49
N ALA A 18 -10.16 -0.83 25.78
CA ALA A 18 -10.23 0.54 26.29
C ALA A 18 -9.08 1.41 25.74
N LYS A 19 -7.86 0.85 25.65
CA LYS A 19 -6.71 1.53 25.03
C LYS A 19 -6.99 1.90 23.57
N ARG A 20 -7.57 0.97 22.80
CA ARG A 20 -7.96 1.18 21.39
C ARG A 20 -9.03 2.26 21.23
N ARG A 21 -10.05 2.28 22.10
CA ARG A 21 -11.07 3.34 22.10
C ARG A 21 -10.45 4.71 22.35
N ARG A 22 -9.56 4.81 23.34
CA ARG A 22 -8.86 6.05 23.66
C ARG A 22 -8.03 6.58 22.50
N ILE A 23 -7.40 5.70 21.71
CA ILE A 23 -6.65 6.10 20.51
C ILE A 23 -7.59 6.71 19.46
N ALA A 24 -8.73 6.06 19.15
CA ALA A 24 -9.68 6.59 18.18
C ALA A 24 -10.30 7.93 18.61
N GLU A 25 -10.60 8.07 19.91
CA GLU A 25 -11.13 9.30 20.49
C GLU A 25 -10.08 10.41 20.49
N GLY A 26 -8.83 10.13 20.90
CA GLY A 26 -7.75 11.12 20.92
C GLY A 26 -7.33 11.60 19.52
N LEU A 27 -7.29 10.70 18.53
CA LEU A 27 -6.85 11.07 17.19
C LEU A 27 -7.95 11.69 16.32
N TRP A 28 -9.20 11.24 16.46
CA TRP A 28 -10.29 11.65 15.56
C TRP A 28 -11.60 12.04 16.25
N GLY A 29 -11.63 12.08 17.59
CA GLY A 29 -12.85 12.36 18.35
C GLY A 29 -13.93 11.29 18.18
N LEU A 30 -13.57 10.09 17.72
CA LEU A 30 -14.53 9.06 17.34
C LEU A 30 -14.80 8.08 18.49
N GLN A 31 -16.04 8.08 18.98
CA GLN A 31 -16.47 7.21 20.08
C GLN A 31 -16.88 5.82 19.56
N LEU A 32 -15.97 4.85 19.68
CA LEU A 32 -16.19 3.46 19.29
C LEU A 32 -16.99 2.69 20.36
N GLN A 33 -18.32 2.69 20.24
CA GLN A 33 -19.22 2.02 21.18
C GLN A 33 -19.17 0.48 21.07
N SER A 34 -19.11 -0.06 19.85
CA SER A 34 -19.13 -1.50 19.60
C SER A 34 -17.75 -2.15 19.73
N THR A 35 -17.65 -3.22 20.53
CA THR A 35 -16.43 -4.06 20.63
C THR A 35 -16.06 -4.72 19.29
N SER A 36 -17.06 -5.13 18.49
CA SER A 36 -16.80 -5.71 17.17
C SER A 36 -16.19 -4.69 16.19
N ARG A 37 -16.50 -3.41 16.37
CA ARG A 37 -15.90 -2.31 15.60
C ARG A 37 -14.46 -2.07 16.03
N VAL A 38 -14.17 -2.11 17.33
CA VAL A 38 -12.80 -2.01 17.86
C VAL A 38 -11.93 -3.17 17.37
N ASP A 39 -12.48 -4.38 17.31
CA ASP A 39 -11.77 -5.55 16.78
C ASP A 39 -11.50 -5.47 15.27
N GLN A 40 -12.38 -4.85 14.49
CA GLN A 40 -12.14 -4.61 13.05
C GLN A 40 -10.94 -3.69 12.79
N LEU A 41 -10.56 -2.86 13.76
CA LEU A 41 -9.44 -1.92 13.69
C LEU A 41 -8.15 -2.48 14.33
N ARG A 42 -8.17 -3.77 14.70
CA ARG A 42 -7.08 -4.41 15.44
C ARG A 42 -5.72 -4.25 14.75
N ALA A 43 -5.67 -4.50 13.44
CA ALA A 43 -4.43 -4.41 12.65
C ALA A 43 -3.82 -3.01 12.71
N TYR A 44 -4.64 -1.97 12.56
CA TYR A 44 -4.22 -0.58 12.73
C TYR A 44 -3.67 -0.32 14.14
N PHE A 45 -4.38 -0.73 15.19
CA PHE A 45 -3.94 -0.45 16.56
C PHE A 45 -2.69 -1.21 16.97
N GLU A 46 -2.49 -2.42 16.44
CA GLU A 46 -1.26 -3.18 16.65
C GLU A 46 -0.09 -2.53 15.91
N HIS A 47 -0.31 -2.08 14.66
CA HIS A 47 0.67 -1.29 13.93
C HIS A 47 1.02 0.01 14.68
N PHE A 48 0.02 0.75 15.17
CA PHE A 48 0.19 1.96 15.97
C PHE A 48 1.08 1.72 17.19
N GLN A 49 0.82 0.64 17.95
CA GLN A 49 1.57 0.33 19.16
C GLN A 49 3.02 -0.08 18.85
N ASP A 50 3.22 -0.86 17.79
CA ASP A 50 4.54 -1.23 17.30
C ASP A 50 5.35 0.01 16.90
N GLN A 51 4.74 0.94 16.15
CA GLN A 51 5.43 2.16 15.71
C GLN A 51 5.77 3.12 16.87
N ALA A 52 4.82 3.33 17.79
CA ALA A 52 5.08 4.14 18.99
C ALA A 52 6.16 3.51 19.88
N GLY A 53 6.16 2.18 20.01
CA GLY A 53 7.19 1.43 20.74
C GLY A 53 8.57 1.51 20.10
N GLN A 54 8.65 1.41 18.77
CA GLN A 54 9.91 1.52 18.02
C GLN A 54 10.58 2.89 18.18
N LEU A 55 9.77 3.95 18.30
CA LEU A 55 10.26 5.33 18.49
C LEU A 55 10.38 5.72 19.97
N ASN A 56 10.06 4.81 20.91
CA ASN A 56 10.07 5.09 22.35
C ASN A 56 9.26 6.35 22.77
N VAL A 57 8.19 6.65 22.03
CA VAL A 57 7.34 7.83 22.23
C VAL A 57 6.09 7.47 23.04
N SER A 58 5.71 8.34 23.99
CA SER A 58 4.43 8.20 24.72
C SER A 58 3.23 8.54 23.85
N MET A 59 2.13 7.78 24.00
CA MET A 59 0.87 8.09 23.30
C MET A 59 0.30 9.44 23.68
N ASP A 60 0.48 9.90 24.93
CA ASP A 60 0.01 11.21 25.37
C ASP A 60 0.73 12.35 24.63
N ASP A 61 2.03 12.16 24.33
CA ASP A 61 2.81 13.12 23.56
C ASP A 61 2.35 13.14 22.09
N VAL A 62 2.04 11.97 21.52
CA VAL A 62 1.41 11.85 20.18
C VAL A 62 0.06 12.56 20.14
N PHE A 63 -0.80 12.38 21.14
CA PHE A 63 -2.10 13.07 21.18
C PHE A 63 -1.92 14.59 21.31
N THR A 64 -0.97 15.04 22.14
CA THR A 64 -0.67 16.47 22.28
C THR A 64 -0.18 17.07 20.95
N ALA A 65 0.73 16.39 20.27
CA ALA A 65 1.21 16.82 18.95
C ALA A 65 0.10 16.77 17.89
N ALA A 66 -0.78 15.78 17.94
CA ALA A 66 -1.92 15.67 17.04
C ALA A 66 -2.90 16.84 17.21
N GLU A 67 -3.20 17.26 18.44
CA GLU A 67 -4.05 18.43 18.69
C GLU A 67 -3.39 19.71 18.18
N ILE A 68 -2.10 19.93 18.46
CA ILE A 68 -1.36 21.09 17.94
C ILE A 68 -1.38 21.13 16.40
N LEU A 69 -1.23 19.97 15.75
CA LEU A 69 -1.31 19.84 14.30
C LEU A 69 -2.70 20.20 13.76
N LYS A 70 -3.77 19.76 14.43
CA LYS A 70 -5.16 20.06 14.03
C LYS A 70 -5.51 21.55 14.21
N GLU A 71 -4.98 22.19 15.25
CA GLU A 71 -5.21 23.62 15.52
C GLU A 71 -4.54 24.52 14.49
N SER A 72 -3.41 24.11 13.92
CA SER A 72 -2.63 24.94 12.98
C SER A 72 -1.96 24.13 11.86
N PRO A 73 -2.75 23.50 10.96
CA PRO A 73 -2.24 22.58 9.94
C PRO A 73 -1.36 23.24 8.86
N ASP A 74 -1.48 24.55 8.68
CA ASP A 74 -0.62 25.33 7.77
C ASP A 74 0.69 25.81 8.41
N SER A 75 0.95 25.47 9.68
CA SER A 75 2.23 25.78 10.31
C SER A 75 3.38 25.06 9.61
N THR A 76 4.52 25.73 9.54
CA THR A 76 5.77 25.11 9.10
C THR A 76 6.22 24.05 10.11
N ARG A 77 6.99 23.05 9.66
CA ARG A 77 7.57 22.04 10.56
C ARG A 77 8.35 22.67 11.71
N GLN A 78 9.15 23.70 11.42
CA GLN A 78 9.91 24.43 12.45
C GLN A 78 9.01 25.10 13.49
N ASN A 79 7.91 25.74 13.07
CA ASN A 79 6.97 26.38 14.00
C ASN A 79 6.24 25.34 14.84
N LEU A 80 5.83 24.23 14.22
CA LEU A 80 5.21 23.10 14.91
C LEU A 80 6.12 22.55 16.00
N ARG A 81 7.38 22.30 15.66
CA ARG A 81 8.41 21.84 16.59
C ARG A 81 8.55 22.78 17.78
N ASN A 82 8.64 24.10 17.53
CA ASN A 82 8.76 25.09 18.60
C ASN A 82 7.52 25.10 19.53
N THR A 83 6.32 24.93 18.97
CA THR A 83 5.07 24.83 19.74
C THR A 83 5.02 23.56 20.58
N ILE A 84 5.41 22.41 20.03
CA ILE A 84 5.45 21.13 20.76
C ILE A 84 6.49 21.19 21.88
N ILE A 85 7.68 21.76 21.63
CA ILE A 85 8.71 21.99 22.67
C ILE A 85 8.13 22.80 23.82
N SER A 86 7.38 23.86 23.51
CA SER A 86 6.77 24.75 24.52
C SER A 86 5.68 24.02 25.33
N ALA A 87 4.81 23.27 24.65
CA ALA A 87 3.72 22.52 25.29
C ALA A 87 4.22 21.40 26.21
N LEU A 88 5.20 20.61 25.74
CA LEU A 88 5.76 19.49 26.51
C LEU A 88 6.74 19.97 27.60
N GLY A 89 7.41 21.10 27.39
CA GLY A 89 8.28 21.74 28.37
C GLY A 89 7.54 22.20 29.64
N HIS A 90 6.31 22.70 29.50
CA HIS A 90 5.47 23.06 30.65
C HIS A 90 4.94 21.85 31.43
N GLY A 91 4.67 20.71 30.77
CA GLY A 91 4.23 19.48 31.44
C GLY A 91 5.34 18.77 32.24
N ARG A 92 6.59 18.80 31.76
CA ARG A 92 7.73 18.11 32.40
C ARG A 92 8.29 18.89 33.61
N GLY A 93 8.15 20.22 33.63
CA GLY A 93 8.53 21.07 34.77
C GLY A 93 7.76 20.76 36.07
N ILE A 94 6.51 20.28 35.94
CA ILE A 94 5.66 19.88 37.07
C ILE A 94 6.00 18.47 37.58
N ARG A 95 6.49 17.56 36.73
CA ARG A 95 6.93 16.22 37.19
C ARG A 95 8.26 16.23 37.93
N ASN A 96 9.14 17.17 37.62
CA ASN A 96 10.48 17.26 38.25
C ASN A 96 10.45 17.94 39.63
N THR A 97 9.33 18.55 40.02
CA THR A 97 9.20 19.23 41.32
C THR A 97 8.88 18.30 42.49
N THR A 98 8.51 17.03 42.24
CA THR A 98 8.20 16.07 43.31
C THR A 98 9.37 15.14 43.68
N THR A 99 10.50 15.18 42.96
CA THR A 99 11.68 14.34 43.28
C THR A 99 13.01 15.08 43.07
N SER A 100 13.18 16.24 43.70
CA SER A 100 14.51 16.87 43.78
C SER A 100 14.71 17.67 45.07
N GLN A 101 14.69 16.96 46.20
CA GLN A 101 15.49 17.38 47.35
C GLN A 101 16.81 16.59 47.34
N ILE A 102 17.90 17.36 47.32
CA ILE A 102 19.31 16.97 47.53
C ILE A 102 20.04 16.43 46.29
N GLN A 103 20.69 17.34 45.55
CA GLN A 103 22.16 17.40 45.53
C GLN A 103 22.68 18.71 44.90
N ARG A 104 23.40 19.48 45.72
CA ARG A 104 24.30 20.55 45.27
C ARG A 104 25.51 19.91 44.60
N GLY A 105 25.89 20.40 43.42
CA GLY A 105 27.18 20.11 42.79
C GLY A 105 27.34 20.87 41.49
N ASN A 106 28.16 21.92 41.51
CA ASN A 106 28.56 22.71 40.35
C ASN A 106 29.27 21.85 39.30
N GLY A 107 28.91 22.04 38.03
CA GLY A 107 29.65 21.56 36.88
C GLY A 107 28.86 21.81 35.60
N ALA A 108 29.30 22.74 34.77
CA ALA A 108 28.64 23.10 33.51
C ALA A 108 28.56 21.88 32.56
N SER A 109 27.34 21.41 32.30
CA SER A 109 27.06 20.33 31.35
C SER A 109 26.05 20.80 30.29
N VAL A 110 26.51 21.45 29.22
CA VAL A 110 25.73 21.65 27.98
C VAL A 110 26.73 21.60 26.82
N PRO A 111 26.68 20.55 25.98
CA PRO A 111 25.84 20.58 24.77
C PRO A 111 25.04 19.30 24.42
N GLN A 112 25.09 18.21 25.19
CA GLN A 112 24.41 16.95 24.83
C GLN A 112 22.88 16.92 25.08
N ASP A 113 22.36 17.77 25.97
CA ASP A 113 20.94 17.74 26.39
C ASP A 113 20.00 18.39 25.36
N ILE A 114 20.50 19.35 24.57
CA ILE A 114 19.70 20.09 23.57
C ILE A 114 19.45 19.22 22.32
N THR A 115 20.49 18.56 21.80
CA THR A 115 20.38 17.70 20.61
C THR A 115 19.53 16.45 20.85
N THR A 116 19.53 15.94 22.09
CA THR A 116 18.73 14.77 22.47
C THR A 116 17.24 15.11 22.52
N ARG A 117 16.87 16.25 23.13
CA ARG A 117 15.48 16.74 23.13
C ARG A 117 14.96 17.04 21.74
N ASP A 118 15.81 17.62 20.89
CA ASP A 118 15.45 17.89 19.52
C ASP A 118 15.11 16.60 18.75
N SER A 119 15.88 15.53 18.95
CA SER A 119 15.59 14.21 18.38
C SER A 119 14.27 13.61 18.90
N GLU A 120 14.00 13.71 20.21
CA GLU A 120 12.75 13.22 20.83
C GLU A 120 11.51 13.90 20.21
N ILE A 121 11.57 15.21 19.97
CA ILE A 121 10.45 15.96 19.41
C ILE A 121 10.20 15.57 17.95
N GLU A 122 11.26 15.38 17.17
CA GLU A 122 11.12 14.93 15.80
C GLU A 122 10.52 13.51 15.73
N GLU A 123 10.93 12.60 16.62
CA GLU A 123 10.32 11.27 16.74
C GLU A 123 8.82 11.35 17.08
N ILE A 124 8.41 12.30 17.94
CA ILE A 124 6.98 12.56 18.23
C ILE A 124 6.24 13.01 16.98
N ILE A 125 6.79 13.95 16.21
CA ILE A 125 6.17 14.43 14.96
C ILE A 125 6.01 13.28 13.96
N VAL A 126 7.06 12.47 13.78
CA VAL A 126 7.02 11.31 12.87
C VAL A 126 6.02 10.27 13.32
N ALA A 127 6.01 9.93 14.61
CA ALA A 127 5.02 9.02 15.17
C ALA A 127 3.61 9.54 14.89
N THR A 128 3.37 10.84 15.11
CA THR A 128 2.05 11.46 14.91
C THR A 128 1.58 11.37 13.46
N LEU A 129 2.44 11.69 12.48
CA LEU A 129 2.09 11.58 11.05
C LEU A 129 1.87 10.13 10.60
N ARG A 130 2.71 9.19 11.06
CA ARG A 130 2.56 7.75 10.74
C ARG A 130 1.23 7.21 11.24
N VAL A 131 0.83 7.64 12.42
CA VAL A 131 -0.37 7.19 13.10
C VAL A 131 -1.63 7.79 12.49
N MET A 132 -1.63 9.10 12.25
CA MET A 132 -2.81 9.83 11.80
C MET A 132 -3.06 9.62 10.31
N LEU A 133 -1.98 9.60 9.51
CA LEU A 133 -2.05 9.69 8.05
C LEU A 133 -1.40 8.50 7.33
N ALA A 134 -0.78 7.56 8.06
CA ALA A 134 0.05 6.49 7.48
C ALA A 134 1.20 7.01 6.59
N VAL A 135 1.71 8.21 6.91
CA VAL A 135 2.83 8.83 6.21
C VAL A 135 4.08 8.74 7.09
N ASN A 136 5.12 8.11 6.53
CA ASN A 136 6.45 8.08 7.10
C ASN A 136 7.29 9.19 6.45
N ILE A 137 7.94 10.01 7.26
CA ILE A 137 8.89 11.04 6.83
C ILE A 137 10.27 10.68 7.34
N ASN A 138 11.31 11.07 6.60
CA ASN A 138 12.68 10.84 7.03
C ASN A 138 13.11 11.92 8.03
N LEU A 139 13.69 11.48 9.14
CA LEU A 139 14.16 12.34 10.23
C LEU A 139 15.48 13.03 9.85
N ASP A 140 16.34 12.36 9.07
CA ASP A 140 17.60 12.91 8.58
C ASP A 140 18.22 12.04 7.47
N SER A 141 19.13 12.62 6.67
CA SER A 141 19.93 11.85 5.68
C SER A 141 20.85 10.80 6.32
N ARG A 142 20.97 10.75 7.65
CA ARG A 142 21.86 9.87 8.40
C ARG A 142 21.16 8.70 9.11
N THR A 143 19.86 8.78 9.36
CA THR A 143 19.07 7.70 9.98
C THR A 143 18.42 6.81 8.92
N VAL A 144 19.27 6.31 8.01
CA VAL A 144 18.89 5.31 7.00
C VAL A 144 18.84 3.94 7.68
N PHE A 145 17.79 3.66 8.45
CA PHE A 145 17.58 2.31 8.98
C PHE A 145 16.29 1.64 8.53
N LEU A 146 15.38 2.36 7.86
CA LEU A 146 14.20 1.75 7.22
C LEU A 146 14.03 2.32 5.82
N ALA A 147 14.55 1.57 4.85
CA ALA A 147 14.65 1.93 3.45
C ALA A 147 13.29 1.99 2.72
N THR A 148 12.83 3.21 2.49
CA THR A 148 12.10 3.65 1.29
C THR A 148 12.73 5.01 0.92
N PRO A 149 12.83 5.45 -0.36
CA PRO A 149 13.30 6.80 -0.69
C PRO A 149 12.46 7.81 0.08
N GLY A 150 13.03 8.36 1.16
CA GLY A 150 12.24 8.97 2.21
C GLY A 150 11.60 10.26 1.73
N LEU A 151 10.30 10.41 2.02
CA LEU A 151 9.67 11.72 1.93
C LEU A 151 10.36 12.65 2.93
N ASN A 152 10.88 13.76 2.43
CA ASN A 152 11.55 14.77 3.25
C ASN A 152 10.58 15.94 3.43
N TRP A 153 10.08 16.13 4.65
CA TRP A 153 9.28 17.32 4.98
C TRP A 153 10.22 18.45 5.40
N GLY A 154 10.34 19.48 4.58
CA GLY A 154 11.28 20.58 4.81
C GLY A 154 10.91 21.47 6.01
N GLU A 155 11.91 22.05 6.68
CA GLU A 155 11.70 22.89 7.87
C GLU A 155 10.76 24.08 7.65
N SER A 156 10.86 24.71 6.47
CA SER A 156 10.05 25.86 6.08
C SER A 156 8.76 25.48 5.35
N GLN A 157 8.51 24.18 5.13
CA GLN A 157 7.36 23.69 4.38
C GLN A 157 6.19 23.45 5.34
N SER A 158 4.98 23.89 4.97
CA SER A 158 3.77 23.54 5.73
C SER A 158 3.38 22.08 5.50
N LEU A 159 2.63 21.49 6.43
CA LEU A 159 2.12 20.13 6.26
C LEU A 159 1.17 20.03 5.06
N THR A 160 0.35 21.07 4.83
CA THR A 160 -0.56 21.14 3.68
C THR A 160 0.18 21.14 2.34
N SER A 161 1.27 21.90 2.21
CA SER A 161 2.10 21.89 0.98
C SER A 161 2.75 20.52 0.79
N PHE A 162 3.33 19.97 1.85
CA PHE A 162 3.95 18.66 1.83
C PHE A 162 2.98 17.55 1.39
N LEU A 163 1.74 17.55 1.89
CA LEU A 163 0.73 16.55 1.49
C LEU A 163 0.25 16.76 0.05
N LYS A 164 0.12 18.00 -0.42
CA LYS A 164 -0.22 18.29 -1.83
C LYS A 164 0.88 17.80 -2.78
N GLU A 165 2.14 17.90 -2.38
CA GLU A 165 3.28 17.38 -3.13
C GLU A 165 3.38 15.84 -3.05
N THR A 166 3.02 15.26 -1.91
CA THR A 166 3.03 13.80 -1.70
C THR A 166 1.90 13.11 -2.47
N PHE A 167 0.73 13.76 -2.56
CA PHE A 167 -0.46 13.26 -3.24
C PHE A 167 -0.95 14.26 -4.31
N PRO A 168 -0.20 14.42 -5.42
CA PRO A 168 -0.57 15.35 -6.47
C PRO A 168 -1.77 14.83 -7.27
N LYS A 169 -2.64 15.75 -7.69
CA LYS A 169 -3.73 15.47 -8.63
C LYS A 169 -3.22 15.60 -10.04
N HIS A 170 -3.47 14.60 -10.87
CA HIS A 170 -3.07 14.58 -12.27
C HIS A 170 -4.31 14.75 -13.16
N ALA A 171 -4.22 15.69 -14.09
CA ALA A 171 -5.18 15.79 -15.19
C ALA A 171 -4.78 14.81 -16.30
N TYR A 172 -5.75 14.42 -17.11
CA TYR A 172 -5.47 13.67 -18.34
C TYR A 172 -4.85 14.61 -19.36
N ASP A 173 -3.64 14.32 -19.81
CA ASP A 173 -3.11 14.92 -21.03
C ASP A 173 -3.85 14.31 -22.23
N ASP A 174 -4.20 15.12 -23.24
CA ASP A 174 -5.06 14.77 -24.39
C ASP A 174 -4.51 13.61 -25.26
N GLU A 175 -4.44 12.41 -24.71
CA GLU A 175 -4.18 11.17 -25.44
C GLU A 175 -5.47 10.68 -26.11
N PRO A 176 -5.38 10.07 -27.30
CA PRO A 176 -6.54 9.52 -27.98
C PRO A 176 -7.30 8.52 -27.10
N HIS A 177 -8.61 8.39 -27.33
CA HIS A 177 -9.49 7.44 -26.64
C HIS A 177 -9.00 6.00 -26.87
N THR A 178 -8.07 5.57 -26.02
CA THR A 178 -7.53 4.22 -26.03
C THR A 178 -8.43 3.33 -25.17
N PRO A 179 -8.83 2.16 -25.69
CA PRO A 179 -9.67 1.23 -24.94
C PRO A 179 -8.92 0.77 -23.68
N PHE A 180 -9.64 0.75 -22.56
CA PHE A 180 -9.08 0.42 -21.27
C PHE A 180 -9.78 -0.81 -20.68
N MET A 181 -9.00 -1.85 -20.36
CA MET A 181 -9.52 -3.09 -19.79
C MET A 181 -9.23 -3.17 -18.29
N VAL A 182 -10.20 -2.80 -17.47
CA VAL A 182 -10.12 -2.85 -15.98
C VAL A 182 -9.61 -4.18 -15.45
N SER A 183 -10.00 -5.28 -16.08
CA SER A 183 -9.62 -6.63 -15.66
C SER A 183 -8.11 -6.88 -15.66
N ARG A 184 -7.32 -6.06 -16.37
CA ARG A 184 -5.85 -6.12 -16.39
C ARG A 184 -5.19 -5.45 -15.19
N LEU A 185 -5.90 -4.55 -14.48
CA LEU A 185 -5.41 -3.94 -13.24
C LEU A 185 -5.59 -4.84 -12.01
N ARG A 186 -6.33 -5.93 -12.12
CA ARG A 186 -6.53 -6.85 -11.00
C ARG A 186 -5.18 -7.40 -10.53
N ALA A 187 -4.94 -7.40 -9.23
CA ALA A 187 -3.67 -7.85 -8.66
C ALA A 187 -3.33 -9.29 -9.08
N ARG A 188 -4.35 -10.15 -9.16
CA ARG A 188 -4.22 -11.51 -9.69
C ARG A 188 -3.75 -11.54 -11.14
N TYR A 189 -4.31 -10.68 -12.01
CA TYR A 189 -3.90 -10.61 -13.40
C TYR A 189 -2.44 -10.15 -13.52
N LEU A 190 -2.07 -9.12 -12.75
CA LEU A 190 -0.69 -8.61 -12.71
C LEU A 190 0.31 -9.68 -12.25
N GLU A 191 -0.07 -10.50 -11.27
CA GLU A 191 0.77 -11.62 -10.85
C GLU A 191 0.85 -12.72 -11.91
N ASP A 192 -0.30 -13.20 -12.40
CA ASP A 192 -0.38 -14.34 -13.31
C ASP A 192 0.19 -14.04 -14.71
N HIS A 193 0.08 -12.80 -15.17
CA HIS A 193 0.41 -12.41 -16.56
C HIS A 193 1.52 -11.38 -16.70
N ALA A 194 1.79 -10.56 -15.68
CA ALA A 194 2.85 -9.54 -15.73
C ALA A 194 4.05 -9.85 -14.82
N ASP A 195 4.05 -10.98 -14.10
CA ASP A 195 5.12 -11.38 -13.16
C ASP A 195 5.36 -10.32 -12.07
N VAL A 196 4.27 -9.64 -11.67
CA VAL A 196 4.27 -8.61 -10.61
C VAL A 196 3.93 -9.25 -9.28
N GLN A 197 4.89 -9.21 -8.35
CA GLN A 197 4.71 -9.70 -6.99
C GLN A 197 4.02 -8.65 -6.14
N LEU A 198 3.06 -9.08 -5.33
CA LEU A 198 2.35 -8.20 -4.40
C LEU A 198 3.12 -8.07 -3.09
N GLU A 199 3.35 -6.84 -2.64
CA GLU A 199 3.94 -6.53 -1.34
C GLU A 199 3.02 -5.58 -0.55
N TRP A 200 2.77 -5.90 0.72
CA TRP A 200 1.93 -5.06 1.60
C TRP A 200 2.74 -3.94 2.24
N THR A 201 2.14 -2.76 2.39
CA THR A 201 2.79 -1.59 2.98
C THR A 201 1.86 -0.79 3.90
N HIS A 202 2.32 -0.45 5.09
CA HIS A 202 1.62 0.50 5.97
C HIS A 202 1.94 1.96 5.63
N HIS A 203 2.74 2.22 4.59
CA HIS A 203 3.07 3.57 4.14
C HIS A 203 2.16 3.94 2.97
N LEU A 204 1.22 4.86 3.22
CA LEU A 204 0.20 5.24 2.24
C LEU A 204 0.77 5.81 0.92
N PRO A 205 1.82 6.65 0.93
CA PRO A 205 2.51 7.09 -0.28
C PRO A 205 3.13 5.98 -1.14
N ASP A 206 3.31 4.76 -0.62
CA ASP A 206 3.77 3.60 -1.41
C ASP A 206 2.63 2.88 -2.14
N HIS A 207 1.36 3.25 -1.89
CA HIS A 207 0.22 2.59 -2.52
C HIS A 207 0.32 2.66 -4.06
N LEU A 208 0.19 1.52 -4.74
CA LEU A 208 0.34 1.38 -6.20
C LEU A 208 1.75 1.68 -6.74
N MET A 209 2.76 1.71 -5.87
CA MET A 209 4.15 1.89 -6.33
C MET A 209 4.63 0.58 -6.98
N LEU A 210 4.86 0.64 -8.29
CA LEU A 210 5.45 -0.43 -9.07
C LEU A 210 6.98 -0.26 -9.10
N ASN A 211 7.70 -1.14 -8.40
CA ASN A 211 9.15 -1.19 -8.43
C ASN A 211 9.59 -2.30 -9.38
N ILE A 212 10.20 -1.92 -10.50
CA ILE A 212 10.76 -2.85 -11.48
C ILE A 212 12.23 -3.08 -11.14
N GLY A 213 12.50 -4.15 -10.39
CA GLY A 213 13.85 -4.54 -10.00
C GLY A 213 14.58 -5.33 -11.09
N SER A 214 15.83 -5.71 -10.81
CA SER A 214 16.68 -6.47 -11.75
C SER A 214 16.26 -7.93 -11.95
N GLN A 215 15.39 -8.46 -11.07
CA GLN A 215 14.92 -9.86 -11.08
C GLN A 215 13.41 -10.00 -10.86
N THR A 216 12.79 -9.05 -10.17
CA THR A 216 11.38 -9.11 -9.74
C THR A 216 10.72 -7.77 -9.96
N LYS A 217 9.43 -7.78 -10.30
CA LYS A 217 8.57 -6.60 -10.20
C LYS A 217 7.80 -6.72 -8.89
N THR A 218 7.74 -5.65 -8.12
CA THR A 218 6.99 -5.63 -6.87
C THR A 218 6.02 -4.47 -6.90
N LEU A 219 4.73 -4.77 -6.74
CA LEU A 219 3.68 -3.78 -6.54
C LEU A 219 3.42 -3.65 -5.04
N ARG A 220 3.69 -2.46 -4.51
CA ARG A 220 3.38 -2.13 -3.11
C ARG A 220 1.92 -1.71 -2.99
N VAL A 221 1.17 -2.35 -2.10
CA VAL A 221 -0.25 -2.06 -1.88
C VAL A 221 -0.49 -1.77 -0.42
N PHE A 222 -1.04 -0.58 -0.18
CA PHE A 222 -1.45 -0.16 1.14
C PHE A 222 -2.54 -1.07 1.72
N ASP A 223 -2.29 -1.61 2.90
CA ASP A 223 -3.13 -2.66 3.49
C ASP A 223 -3.95 -2.23 4.69
N LEU A 224 -3.66 -1.11 5.37
CA LEU A 224 -4.44 -0.65 6.54
C LEU A 224 -5.80 -0.05 6.14
N VAL A 225 -6.68 -0.87 5.56
CA VAL A 225 -8.02 -0.50 5.11
C VAL A 225 -8.88 0.01 6.27
N SER A 226 -8.71 -0.56 7.46
CA SER A 226 -9.32 -0.09 8.72
C SER A 226 -9.08 1.39 8.98
N LEU A 227 -7.86 1.88 8.74
CA LEU A 227 -7.51 3.31 8.89
C LEU A 227 -8.25 4.17 7.86
N LEU A 228 -8.29 3.75 6.60
CA LEU A 228 -9.00 4.49 5.55
C LEU A 228 -10.50 4.55 5.83
N GLU A 229 -11.10 3.46 6.30
CA GLU A 229 -12.53 3.43 6.59
C GLU A 229 -12.91 4.24 7.83
N ILE A 230 -12.11 4.21 8.90
CA ILE A 230 -12.41 5.01 10.10
C ILE A 230 -12.25 6.50 9.81
N THR A 231 -11.19 6.91 9.10
CA THR A 231 -10.97 8.32 8.74
C THR A 231 -12.00 8.79 7.71
N TYR A 232 -12.43 7.92 6.80
CA TYR A 232 -13.54 8.23 5.90
C TYR A 232 -14.85 8.40 6.65
N GLU A 233 -15.13 7.59 7.69
CA GLU A 233 -16.34 7.75 8.50
C GLU A 233 -16.40 9.08 9.27
N VAL A 234 -15.24 9.60 9.68
CA VAL A 234 -15.11 10.95 10.28
C VAL A 234 -15.47 12.01 9.24
N MET A 235 -15.02 11.83 8.00
CA MET A 235 -15.17 12.81 6.91
C MET A 235 -16.44 12.64 6.07
N LYS A 236 -17.25 11.60 6.28
CA LYS A 236 -18.35 11.21 5.37
C LYS A 236 -19.43 12.28 5.14
N ASN A 237 -19.58 13.22 6.08
CA ASN A 237 -20.57 14.29 6.03
C ASN A 237 -19.99 15.58 5.45
N GLU A 238 -18.67 15.65 5.25
CA GLU A 238 -17.99 16.81 4.70
C GLU A 238 -18.10 16.80 3.16
N PRO A 239 -18.07 17.98 2.51
CA PRO A 239 -18.06 18.10 1.06
C PRO A 239 -16.88 17.38 0.37
N TRP A 240 -17.04 16.96 -0.88
CA TRP A 240 -15.96 16.27 -1.62
C TRP A 240 -14.77 17.19 -1.94
N ASP A 241 -15.04 18.48 -2.10
CA ASP A 241 -14.09 19.54 -2.42
C ASP A 241 -13.43 20.14 -1.18
N THR A 242 -13.60 19.54 0.00
CA THR A 242 -12.93 19.96 1.24
C THR A 242 -11.43 20.09 1.03
N SER A 243 -10.88 21.21 1.48
CA SER A 243 -9.46 21.52 1.37
C SER A 243 -8.61 20.55 2.20
N VAL A 244 -7.32 20.44 1.86
CA VAL A 244 -6.36 19.65 2.66
C VAL A 244 -6.27 20.22 4.08
N GLU A 245 -6.29 21.54 4.21
CA GLU A 245 -6.23 22.24 5.50
C GLU A 245 -7.41 21.87 6.41
N ASP A 246 -8.64 21.95 5.89
CA ASP A 246 -9.84 21.65 6.68
C ASP A 246 -9.95 20.16 7.05
N SER A 247 -9.46 19.28 6.18
CA SER A 247 -9.37 17.86 6.47
C SER A 247 -8.38 17.56 7.60
N LEU A 248 -7.25 18.27 7.62
CA LEU A 248 -6.24 18.13 8.67
C LEU A 248 -6.71 18.64 10.03
N LYS A 249 -7.62 19.63 10.08
CA LYS A 249 -8.28 20.04 11.35
C LYS A 249 -9.07 18.89 11.99
N ARG A 250 -9.47 17.88 11.21
CA ARG A 250 -10.08 16.63 11.67
C ARG A 250 -9.09 15.48 11.86
N GLY A 251 -7.79 15.71 11.62
CA GLY A 251 -6.76 14.69 11.65
C GLY A 251 -6.82 13.66 10.51
N CYS A 252 -7.43 14.02 9.38
CA CYS A 252 -7.69 13.12 8.25
C CYS A 252 -7.16 13.69 6.92
N CYS A 253 -6.99 12.81 5.92
CA CYS A 253 -6.87 13.24 4.52
C CYS A 253 -8.24 13.66 3.96
N THR A 254 -8.26 14.26 2.77
CA THR A 254 -9.50 14.72 2.13
C THR A 254 -10.46 13.55 1.86
N PRO A 255 -11.79 13.75 1.97
CA PRO A 255 -12.78 12.70 1.74
C PRO A 255 -12.64 12.10 0.33
N ALA A 256 -12.34 12.95 -0.65
CA ALA A 256 -12.09 12.56 -2.02
C ALA A 256 -10.94 11.55 -2.15
N PHE A 257 -9.80 11.88 -1.56
CA PHE A 257 -8.61 11.04 -1.61
C PHE A 257 -8.78 9.72 -0.85
N LEU A 258 -9.40 9.76 0.33
CA LEU A 258 -9.67 8.55 1.13
C LEU A 258 -10.55 7.57 0.37
N TYR A 259 -11.64 8.07 -0.22
CA TYR A 259 -12.54 7.22 -0.99
C TYR A 259 -11.90 6.73 -2.29
N GLU A 260 -11.17 7.59 -3.02
CA GLU A 260 -10.42 7.18 -4.21
C GLU A 260 -9.47 6.01 -3.89
N THR A 261 -8.72 6.12 -2.80
CA THR A 261 -7.79 5.06 -2.33
C THR A 261 -8.52 3.77 -1.96
N LEU A 262 -9.69 3.86 -1.34
CA LEU A 262 -10.53 2.69 -1.08
C LEU A 262 -10.98 2.04 -2.40
N GLN A 263 -11.35 2.85 -3.40
CA GLN A 263 -11.76 2.34 -4.71
C GLN A 263 -10.60 1.73 -5.50
N THR A 264 -9.37 2.24 -5.40
CA THR A 264 -8.21 1.60 -6.03
C THR A 264 -7.91 0.23 -5.41
N ILE A 265 -8.09 0.06 -4.10
CA ILE A 265 -7.99 -1.26 -3.45
C ILE A 265 -9.04 -2.22 -4.00
N ARG A 266 -10.29 -1.77 -4.18
CA ARG A 266 -11.37 -2.57 -4.79
C ARG A 266 -11.10 -2.90 -6.26
N LEU A 267 -10.46 -1.99 -6.98
CA LEU A 267 -10.05 -2.18 -8.38
C LEU A 267 -9.01 -3.30 -8.50
N LEU A 268 -8.03 -3.33 -7.58
CA LEU A 268 -7.01 -4.38 -7.50
C LEU A 268 -7.59 -5.73 -7.05
N PHE A 269 -8.52 -5.71 -6.09
CA PHE A 269 -9.08 -6.90 -5.45
C PHE A 269 -10.61 -6.93 -5.59
N PRO A 270 -11.12 -7.21 -6.79
CA PRO A 270 -12.56 -7.29 -6.97
C PRO A 270 -13.10 -8.57 -6.30
N PRO A 271 -14.41 -8.63 -5.98
CA PRO A 271 -15.00 -9.74 -5.21
C PRO A 271 -14.76 -11.14 -5.79
N GLN A 272 -14.53 -11.24 -7.11
CA GLN A 272 -14.25 -12.52 -7.79
C GLN A 272 -12.89 -13.11 -7.40
N ASP A 273 -11.93 -12.29 -7.01
CA ASP A 273 -10.58 -12.70 -6.64
C ASP A 273 -10.38 -12.87 -5.13
N GLN A 274 -11.47 -12.78 -4.36
CA GLN A 274 -11.50 -12.88 -2.90
C GLN A 274 -10.81 -14.14 -2.35
N GLN A 275 -11.13 -15.30 -2.91
CA GLN A 275 -10.52 -16.57 -2.47
C GLN A 275 -9.01 -16.61 -2.73
N TRP A 276 -8.55 -16.00 -3.84
CA TRP A 276 -7.12 -15.89 -4.15
C TRP A 276 -6.44 -14.94 -3.15
N LEU A 277 -7.06 -13.81 -2.84
CA LEU A 277 -6.55 -12.83 -1.89
C LEU A 277 -6.44 -13.42 -0.47
N ASP A 278 -7.47 -14.11 0.01
CA ASP A 278 -7.45 -14.75 1.33
C ASP A 278 -6.28 -15.75 1.44
N ARG A 279 -6.06 -16.57 0.39
CA ARG A 279 -4.91 -17.49 0.34
C ARG A 279 -3.57 -16.75 0.35
N LYS A 280 -3.48 -15.58 -0.29
CA LYS A 280 -2.25 -14.76 -0.30
C LYS A 280 -1.94 -14.18 1.08
N ILE A 281 -2.95 -13.66 1.76
CA ILE A 281 -2.83 -13.14 3.13
C ILE A 281 -2.40 -14.27 4.08
N ASP A 282 -3.03 -15.44 3.99
CA ASP A 282 -2.70 -16.61 4.80
C ASP A 282 -1.32 -17.19 4.48
N PHE A 283 -0.88 -17.12 3.23
CA PHE A 283 0.48 -17.53 2.86
C PHE A 283 1.51 -16.56 3.43
N ASN A 284 1.31 -15.25 3.29
CA ASN A 284 2.23 -14.23 3.80
C ASN A 284 2.39 -14.32 5.32
N SER A 285 1.27 -14.43 6.05
CA SER A 285 1.29 -14.56 7.51
C SER A 285 2.02 -15.82 8.00
N ARG A 286 1.87 -16.95 7.31
CA ARG A 286 2.62 -18.19 7.61
C ARG A 286 4.11 -18.06 7.29
N TRP A 287 4.44 -17.45 6.16
CA TRP A 287 5.82 -17.24 5.73
C TRP A 287 6.60 -16.33 6.68
N CYS A 288 5.99 -15.21 7.11
CA CYS A 288 6.58 -14.30 8.11
C CYS A 288 6.82 -15.02 9.45
N ARG A 289 5.83 -15.80 9.91
CA ARG A 289 5.95 -16.59 11.15
C ARG A 289 7.09 -17.61 11.08
N TRP A 290 7.26 -18.28 9.94
CA TRP A 290 8.34 -19.26 9.76
C TRP A 290 9.74 -18.62 9.82
N ARG A 291 9.89 -17.38 9.35
CA ARG A 291 11.17 -16.65 9.40
C ARG A 291 11.50 -16.00 10.76
N GLY A 292 10.60 -16.08 11.75
CA GLY A 292 10.81 -15.43 13.04
C GLY A 292 10.82 -13.89 12.97
N ASN A 293 10.36 -13.30 11.86
CA ASN A 293 10.13 -11.86 11.79
C ASN A 293 8.80 -11.54 12.48
N ASP A 294 8.74 -10.39 13.16
CA ASP A 294 7.48 -9.86 13.68
C ASP A 294 6.44 -9.87 12.56
N VAL A 295 5.31 -10.52 12.84
CA VAL A 295 4.25 -10.74 11.87
C VAL A 295 3.67 -9.37 11.51
N ARG A 296 4.04 -8.83 10.36
CA ARG A 296 3.30 -7.71 9.74
C ARG A 296 1.90 -8.22 9.44
N LEU A 297 0.94 -7.84 10.29
CA LEU A 297 -0.44 -8.25 10.18
C LEU A 297 -1.12 -7.44 9.08
N VAL A 298 -1.27 -8.07 7.92
CA VAL A 298 -2.10 -7.54 6.84
C VAL A 298 -3.52 -7.40 7.37
N ASP A 299 -4.10 -6.22 7.19
CA ASP A 299 -5.46 -5.97 7.64
C ASP A 299 -6.44 -6.88 6.88
N ARG A 300 -7.12 -7.76 7.61
CA ARG A 300 -8.14 -8.66 7.02
C ARG A 300 -9.30 -7.89 6.40
N ARG A 301 -9.49 -6.60 6.73
CA ARG A 301 -10.49 -5.75 6.09
C ARG A 301 -10.25 -5.58 4.58
N ILE A 302 -9.03 -5.78 4.08
CA ILE A 302 -8.75 -5.73 2.65
C ILE A 302 -9.53 -6.77 1.84
N SER A 303 -9.88 -7.89 2.49
CA SER A 303 -10.67 -8.96 1.90
C SER A 303 -12.15 -8.84 2.29
N ALA A 304 -12.54 -7.87 3.11
CA ALA A 304 -13.95 -7.60 3.39
C ALA A 304 -14.54 -6.70 2.30
N PRO A 305 -15.85 -6.81 2.00
CA PRO A 305 -16.54 -5.79 1.23
C PRO A 305 -16.37 -4.42 1.89
N LEU A 306 -15.97 -3.42 1.10
CA LEU A 306 -15.87 -2.04 1.56
C LEU A 306 -17.26 -1.56 1.99
N LYS A 307 -17.34 -1.02 3.22
CA LYS A 307 -18.61 -0.50 3.78
C LYS A 307 -18.89 0.95 3.39
N CYS A 308 -18.00 1.56 2.63
CA CYS A 308 -18.11 2.95 2.22
C CYS A 308 -19.11 3.05 1.07
N HIS A 309 -20.36 3.37 1.41
CA HIS A 309 -21.39 3.75 0.45
C HIS A 309 -21.46 5.27 0.40
N HIS A 310 -20.96 5.85 -0.68
CA HIS A 310 -21.35 7.19 -1.07
C HIS A 310 -22.36 7.08 -2.21
N GLY A 311 -23.35 7.98 -2.27
CA GLY A 311 -24.43 7.96 -3.26
C GLY A 311 -23.98 8.16 -4.71
N GLU A 312 -22.68 8.33 -4.96
CA GLU A 312 -22.11 8.45 -6.30
C GLU A 312 -21.81 7.08 -6.93
N THR A 313 -22.66 6.72 -7.89
CA THR A 313 -22.47 5.58 -8.82
C THR A 313 -21.25 5.73 -9.74
N VAL A 314 -20.47 6.80 -9.62
CA VAL A 314 -19.35 7.14 -10.53
C VAL A 314 -18.31 6.04 -10.55
N TYR A 315 -18.00 5.44 -9.41
CA TYR A 315 -17.03 4.34 -9.31
C TYR A 315 -17.63 2.95 -9.57
N GLU A 316 -18.96 2.84 -9.57
CA GLU A 316 -19.66 1.58 -9.91
C GLU A 316 -19.72 1.34 -11.42
N ARG A 317 -19.62 2.42 -12.21
CA ARG A 317 -19.57 2.32 -13.68
C ARG A 317 -18.24 1.69 -14.12
N PRO A 318 -18.24 0.78 -15.10
CA PRO A 318 -17.01 0.26 -15.68
C PRO A 318 -16.11 1.41 -16.17
N LEU A 319 -14.79 1.30 -15.98
CA LEU A 319 -13.84 2.18 -16.64
C LEU A 319 -13.62 1.65 -18.05
N THR A 320 -13.85 2.49 -19.04
CA THR A 320 -13.78 2.12 -20.46
C THR A 320 -12.65 2.80 -21.20
N THR A 321 -12.22 3.96 -20.70
CA THR A 321 -11.16 4.77 -21.32
C THR A 321 -10.11 5.20 -20.31
N ARG A 322 -8.89 5.48 -20.80
CA ARG A 322 -7.83 6.07 -19.96
C ARG A 322 -8.23 7.44 -19.40
N ARG A 323 -8.96 8.26 -20.16
CA ARG A 323 -9.48 9.54 -19.67
C ARG A 323 -10.33 9.38 -18.39
N GLU A 324 -11.25 8.42 -18.37
CA GLU A 324 -12.05 8.12 -17.18
C GLU A 324 -11.20 7.68 -15.98
N LEU A 325 -10.07 7.03 -16.20
CA LEU A 325 -9.12 6.68 -15.13
C LEU A 325 -8.58 7.94 -14.44
N PHE A 326 -8.19 8.95 -15.20
CA PHE A 326 -7.65 10.21 -14.67
C PHE A 326 -8.74 11.08 -14.03
N GLU A 327 -9.94 11.10 -14.59
CA GLU A 327 -11.07 11.84 -14.03
C GLU A 327 -11.54 11.25 -12.70
N ARG A 328 -11.58 9.90 -12.58
CA ARG A 328 -12.08 9.22 -11.37
C ARG A 328 -11.01 8.93 -10.34
N TYR A 329 -9.74 8.80 -10.74
CA TYR A 329 -8.62 8.51 -9.83
C TYR A 329 -7.49 9.55 -9.93
N PRO A 330 -7.75 10.86 -9.81
CA PRO A 330 -6.75 11.89 -10.09
C PRO A 330 -5.48 11.78 -9.24
N HIS A 331 -5.54 11.26 -8.00
CA HIS A 331 -4.35 11.11 -7.16
C HIS A 331 -3.51 9.89 -7.56
N TRP A 332 -4.17 8.80 -7.98
CA TRP A 332 -3.52 7.53 -8.31
C TRP A 332 -3.39 7.26 -9.82
N ALA A 333 -3.93 8.12 -10.67
CA ALA A 333 -4.06 7.91 -12.12
C ALA A 333 -2.75 7.56 -12.80
N VAL A 334 -1.67 8.30 -12.51
CA VAL A 334 -0.35 8.04 -13.10
C VAL A 334 0.14 6.65 -12.74
N ARG A 335 -0.01 6.23 -11.48
CA ARG A 335 0.43 4.91 -11.03
C ARG A 335 -0.43 3.79 -11.62
N LEU A 336 -1.74 3.99 -11.66
CA LEU A 336 -2.67 3.07 -12.32
C LEU A 336 -2.40 2.96 -13.82
N HIS A 337 -2.06 4.07 -14.47
CA HIS A 337 -1.68 4.11 -15.88
C HIS A 337 -0.38 3.34 -16.13
N SER A 338 0.66 3.55 -15.30
CA SER A 338 1.90 2.79 -15.37
C SER A 338 1.68 1.29 -15.13
N LEU A 339 0.83 0.93 -14.17
CA LEU A 339 0.44 -0.46 -13.93
C LEU A 339 -0.31 -1.07 -15.12
N TYR A 340 -1.21 -0.30 -15.73
CA TYR A 340 -1.92 -0.73 -16.91
C TYR A 340 -0.95 -0.96 -18.07
N ALA A 341 -0.03 -0.02 -18.34
CA ALA A 341 0.99 -0.17 -19.38
C ALA A 341 1.83 -1.44 -19.16
N GLU A 342 2.27 -1.69 -17.93
CA GLU A 342 3.00 -2.90 -17.55
C GLU A 342 2.17 -4.18 -17.73
N SER A 343 0.85 -4.10 -17.56
CA SER A 343 -0.06 -5.22 -17.82
C SER A 343 -0.27 -5.50 -19.31
N GLU A 344 -0.11 -4.50 -20.19
CA GLU A 344 -0.24 -4.66 -21.64
C GLU A 344 1.04 -5.22 -22.26
N ASP A 345 2.20 -4.68 -21.85
CA ASP A 345 3.52 -5.12 -22.29
C ASP A 345 4.46 -5.32 -21.10
N PRO A 346 4.46 -6.53 -20.49
CA PRO A 346 5.23 -6.78 -19.29
C PRO A 346 6.74 -6.80 -19.57
N ALA A 347 7.49 -5.95 -18.87
CA ALA A 347 8.93 -5.90 -18.96
C ALA A 347 9.58 -7.25 -18.51
N PRO A 348 10.57 -7.80 -19.23
CA PRO A 348 11.18 -9.06 -18.85
C PRO A 348 12.14 -8.87 -17.67
N VAL A 349 11.70 -9.11 -16.43
CA VAL A 349 12.59 -9.04 -15.25
C VAL A 349 13.19 -10.40 -14.89
N SER A 350 12.39 -11.46 -14.97
CA SER A 350 12.82 -12.79 -14.57
C SER A 350 13.82 -13.38 -15.57
N ARG A 351 14.78 -14.17 -15.08
CA ARG A 351 15.75 -14.90 -15.92
C ARG A 351 15.08 -15.69 -17.07
N PRO A 352 14.00 -16.45 -16.84
CA PRO A 352 13.25 -17.10 -17.93
C PRO A 352 12.54 -16.10 -18.85
N GLY A 353 11.98 -14.99 -18.34
CA GLY A 353 11.39 -13.93 -19.17
C GLY A 353 12.40 -13.26 -20.09
N ARG A 354 13.59 -12.91 -19.57
CA ARG A 354 14.72 -12.38 -20.37
C ARG A 354 15.29 -13.40 -21.35
N TRP A 355 15.19 -14.69 -21.04
CA TRP A 355 15.57 -15.76 -21.95
C TRP A 355 14.55 -15.92 -23.09
N ALA A 356 13.26 -15.92 -22.77
CA ALA A 356 12.17 -15.99 -23.74
C ALA A 356 12.18 -14.78 -24.69
N GLN A 357 12.45 -13.58 -24.17
CA GLN A 357 12.60 -12.36 -24.97
C GLN A 357 13.84 -12.39 -25.87
N ARG A 358 14.97 -12.91 -25.38
CA ARG A 358 16.15 -13.17 -26.22
C ARG A 358 15.89 -14.17 -27.35
N LYS A 359 14.96 -15.12 -27.14
CA LYS A 359 14.53 -16.09 -28.14
C LYS A 359 13.35 -15.64 -29.01
N ARG A 360 12.75 -14.47 -28.76
CA ARG A 360 11.77 -13.81 -29.64
C ARG A 360 12.40 -13.22 -30.92
N SER A 361 13.52 -13.77 -31.36
CA SER A 361 14.06 -13.51 -32.70
C SER A 361 13.09 -14.11 -33.73
N PRO A 362 12.65 -13.36 -34.76
CA PRO A 362 11.82 -13.89 -35.85
C PRO A 362 12.36 -15.18 -36.47
N ARG A 363 13.67 -15.39 -36.36
CA ARG A 363 14.38 -16.58 -36.85
C ARG A 363 13.97 -17.87 -36.14
N HIS A 364 13.58 -17.83 -34.85
CA HIS A 364 13.20 -19.04 -34.12
C HIS A 364 11.75 -19.47 -34.40
N THR A 365 10.82 -18.53 -34.55
CA THR A 365 9.46 -18.84 -35.01
C THR A 365 9.48 -19.43 -36.42
N PHE A 366 10.31 -18.86 -37.30
CA PHE A 366 10.55 -19.41 -38.64
C PHE A 366 11.13 -20.83 -38.62
N TRP A 367 12.09 -21.11 -37.71
CA TRP A 367 12.64 -22.46 -37.57
C TRP A 367 11.63 -23.47 -37.04
N LEU A 368 10.76 -23.08 -36.11
CA LEU A 368 9.71 -23.96 -35.58
C LEU A 368 8.70 -24.33 -36.67
N THR A 369 8.24 -23.35 -37.45
CA THR A 369 7.32 -23.60 -38.57
C THR A 369 7.97 -24.42 -39.67
N PHE A 370 9.26 -24.19 -39.95
CA PHE A 370 10.03 -24.98 -40.92
C PHE A 370 10.14 -26.45 -40.49
N ILE A 371 10.47 -26.73 -39.22
CA ILE A 371 10.54 -28.10 -38.70
C ILE A 371 9.17 -28.78 -38.76
N ALA A 372 8.11 -28.07 -38.38
CA ALA A 372 6.75 -28.59 -38.46
C ALA A 372 6.36 -28.95 -39.92
N LEU A 373 6.76 -28.12 -40.89
CA LEU A 373 6.52 -28.37 -42.31
C LEU A 373 7.29 -29.61 -42.81
N VAL A 374 8.57 -29.75 -42.44
CA VAL A 374 9.38 -30.93 -42.79
C VAL A 374 8.78 -32.20 -42.18
N ALA A 375 8.36 -32.16 -40.92
CA ALA A 375 7.70 -33.28 -40.27
C ALA A 375 6.40 -33.66 -40.99
N ALA A 376 5.55 -32.68 -41.33
CA ALA A 376 4.32 -32.91 -42.09
C ALA A 376 4.58 -33.54 -43.46
N ALA A 377 5.62 -33.09 -44.18
CA ALA A 377 6.01 -33.67 -45.46
C ALA A 377 6.46 -35.13 -45.32
N LEU A 378 7.27 -35.44 -44.31
CA LEU A 378 7.71 -36.80 -44.03
C LEU A 378 6.53 -37.72 -43.69
N PHE A 379 5.60 -37.26 -42.85
CA PHE A 379 4.37 -38.02 -42.56
C PHE A 379 3.52 -38.24 -43.81
N GLY A 380 3.41 -37.24 -44.70
CA GLY A 380 2.72 -37.38 -45.98
C GLY A 380 3.37 -38.42 -46.90
N ILE A 381 4.69 -38.46 -46.97
CA ILE A 381 5.43 -39.47 -47.75
C ILE A 381 5.19 -40.87 -47.17
N VAL A 382 5.34 -41.04 -45.86
CA VAL A 382 5.14 -42.33 -45.19
C VAL A 382 3.71 -42.82 -45.40
N ALA A 383 2.70 -41.95 -45.24
CA ALA A 383 1.31 -42.29 -45.48
C ALA A 383 1.05 -42.72 -46.93
N THR A 384 1.70 -42.06 -47.89
CA THR A 384 1.60 -42.42 -49.32
C THR A 384 2.23 -43.77 -49.62
N ILE A 385 3.39 -44.08 -49.04
CA ILE A 385 4.05 -45.40 -49.17
C ILE A 385 3.16 -46.50 -48.58
N ILE A 386 2.61 -46.28 -47.38
CA ILE A 386 1.69 -47.24 -46.75
C ILE A 386 0.45 -47.45 -47.63
N GLY A 387 -0.14 -46.38 -48.16
CA GLY A 387 -1.28 -46.47 -49.08
C GLY A 387 -0.95 -47.26 -50.35
N ALA A 388 0.22 -47.04 -50.95
CA ALA A 388 0.67 -47.79 -52.12
C ALA A 388 0.84 -49.29 -51.82
N VAL A 389 1.42 -49.62 -50.66
CA VAL A 389 1.55 -51.01 -50.19
C VAL A 389 0.18 -51.65 -49.96
N GLN A 390 -0.76 -50.92 -49.35
CA GLN A 390 -2.12 -51.42 -49.14
C GLN A 390 -2.87 -51.69 -50.45
N VAL A 391 -2.74 -50.79 -51.44
CA VAL A 391 -3.30 -50.99 -52.78
C VAL A 391 -2.67 -52.19 -53.46
N TRP A 392 -1.34 -52.34 -53.36
CA TRP A 392 -0.62 -53.50 -53.90
C TRP A 392 -1.10 -54.81 -53.27
N ILE A 393 -1.16 -54.89 -51.94
CA ILE A 393 -1.64 -56.09 -51.22
C ILE A 393 -3.09 -56.41 -51.64
N SER A 394 -3.96 -55.40 -51.72
CA SER A 394 -5.36 -55.57 -52.14
C SER A 394 -5.46 -56.09 -53.58
N TRP A 395 -4.60 -55.59 -54.47
CA TRP A 395 -4.51 -56.05 -55.86
C TRP A 395 -4.00 -57.49 -55.97
N CYS A 396 -2.97 -57.85 -55.22
CA CYS A 396 -2.46 -59.22 -55.14
C CYS A 396 -3.51 -60.18 -54.57
N GLN A 397 -4.29 -59.78 -53.56
CA GLN A 397 -5.41 -60.57 -53.03
C GLN A 397 -6.51 -60.78 -54.08
N TRP A 398 -6.83 -59.74 -54.86
CA TRP A 398 -7.80 -59.84 -55.95
C TRP A 398 -7.32 -60.77 -57.09
N LYS A 399 -6.04 -60.70 -57.47
CA LYS A 399 -5.43 -61.58 -58.50
C LYS A 399 -5.04 -62.97 -58.00
N GLY A 400 -4.92 -63.17 -56.69
CA GLY A 400 -4.49 -64.40 -56.02
C GLY A 400 -5.40 -65.61 -56.23
N GLN A 401 -6.44 -65.50 -57.07
CA GLN A 401 -7.18 -66.65 -57.59
C GLN A 401 -6.51 -67.33 -58.81
N GLY A 402 -5.30 -66.95 -59.25
CA GLY A 402 -4.62 -67.74 -60.28
C GLY A 402 -3.28 -67.27 -60.86
N SER A 403 -2.34 -66.69 -60.11
CA SER A 403 -1.01 -66.40 -60.66
C SER A 403 0.10 -66.33 -59.60
N SER A 404 1.21 -67.03 -59.85
CA SER A 404 2.36 -67.23 -58.95
C SER A 404 3.42 -66.10 -59.02
N ILE A 405 3.03 -64.87 -59.37
CA ILE A 405 3.94 -63.71 -59.45
C ILE A 405 3.48 -62.58 -58.49
N CYS A 406 2.44 -62.81 -57.68
CA CYS A 406 2.02 -61.91 -56.59
C CYS A 406 2.71 -62.25 -55.28
#